data_AF-A0A9Q0KHP0-F1
#
_entry.id   AF-A0A9Q0KHP0-F1
#
_cell.length_a   1.000
_cell.length_b   1.000
_cell.length_c   1.000
_cell.angle_alpha   90.00
_cell.angle_beta   90.00
_cell.angle_gamma   90.00
#
_symmetry.space_group_name_H-M   'P 1'
#
loop_
_entity.id
_entity.type
_entity.pdbx_description
1 polymer ?
#
loop_
_entity_poly.entity_id
_entity_poly.type
_entity_poly.pdbx_seq_one_letter_code
_entity_poly.pdbx_strand_id
1 'polypeptide(L)'
;MDPRLMEIAANGDIDALYALIREEPLILDNVENVTFIDTPLHRAVVAGHTDFVEEIVNLKPSFTLKLNRDGYNPLHLASTYGCLEIVKLLLNVDGGLHNIKGKEKWIPFHFAVSTGQIDVLKELFSKCPDSIKAITVRKETALHLAVKFGKVDAFKELVSWIEKHRYYYILGWEDKEGNTVLHRATSSRQFEMVEALVHNGFLVKLAARLNERNKDGFTALDLLMHLPDGPDGPARERIQTILYTVGAKRAQSQSPTDFKRMAFVNSIFQAGVGRKTNEPYHLKGSNSEKENWIEENSNGLMVVASLNATMAFQLLATPPSGFWQDTLKTSDSHGEPPHQVGTSVMKSTRPNLHENMIVLNTLCFFASFSVILLLISGLPLRHRSFYVGSHSDYVGISYINSSELQQYNAGHRTLDVVV
;
A
#
# COMPACT_ATOMS: atom_id res chain seq x y z
N MET A 1 -34.99 -25.65 -1.05
CA MET A 1 -34.23 -25.89 0.19
C MET A 1 -35.24 -26.21 1.28
N ASP A 2 -34.97 -27.21 2.10
CA ASP A 2 -35.90 -27.65 3.15
C ASP A 2 -36.05 -26.55 4.24
N PRO A 3 -37.28 -26.06 4.50
CA PRO A 3 -37.51 -25.05 5.54
C PRO A 3 -37.16 -25.53 6.95
N ARG A 4 -37.29 -26.84 7.26
CA ARG A 4 -36.98 -27.41 8.58
C ARG A 4 -35.51 -27.21 8.93
N LEU A 5 -34.62 -27.45 7.97
CA LEU A 5 -33.17 -27.29 8.15
C LEU A 5 -32.79 -25.82 8.43
N MET A 6 -33.50 -24.87 7.82
CA MET A 6 -33.27 -23.44 8.04
C MET A 6 -33.75 -22.98 9.42
N GLU A 7 -34.87 -23.52 9.89
CA GLU A 7 -35.41 -23.23 11.22
C GLU A 7 -34.52 -23.81 12.32
N ILE A 8 -34.10 -25.06 12.19
CA ILE A 8 -33.15 -25.71 13.11
C ILE A 8 -31.86 -24.89 13.22
N ALA A 9 -31.32 -24.43 12.09
CA ALA A 9 -30.11 -23.62 12.08
C ALA A 9 -30.29 -22.20 12.60
N ALA A 10 -31.48 -21.61 12.44
CA ALA A 10 -31.80 -20.32 13.06
C ALA A 10 -31.89 -20.41 14.58
N ASN A 11 -32.31 -21.56 15.13
CA ASN A 11 -32.40 -21.83 16.56
C ASN A 11 -31.09 -22.38 17.15
N GLY A 12 -30.14 -22.82 16.31
CA GLY A 12 -28.88 -23.42 16.74
C GLY A 12 -29.01 -24.81 17.37
N ASP A 13 -30.05 -25.58 17.03
CA ASP A 13 -30.34 -26.88 17.65
C ASP A 13 -29.55 -28.03 16.97
N ILE A 14 -28.43 -28.43 17.58
CA ILE A 14 -27.53 -29.49 17.06
C ILE A 14 -28.20 -30.87 17.12
N ASP A 15 -28.99 -31.17 18.15
CA ASP A 15 -29.65 -32.47 18.30
C ASP A 15 -30.72 -32.67 17.22
N ALA A 16 -31.50 -31.62 16.93
CA ALA A 16 -32.46 -31.62 15.83
C ALA A 16 -31.78 -31.72 14.45
N LEU A 17 -30.60 -31.12 14.27
CA LEU A 17 -29.80 -31.27 13.05
C LEU A 17 -29.42 -32.75 12.83
N TYR A 18 -28.93 -33.42 13.88
CA TYR A 18 -28.60 -34.85 13.80
C TYR A 18 -29.82 -35.74 13.57
N ALA A 19 -30.96 -35.42 14.18
CA ALA A 19 -32.22 -36.12 13.92
C ALA A 19 -32.62 -36.00 12.44
N LEU A 20 -32.51 -34.80 11.86
CA LEU A 20 -32.84 -34.56 10.46
C LEU A 20 -31.86 -35.24 9.50
N ILE A 21 -30.57 -35.30 9.81
CA ILE A 21 -29.57 -36.05 9.02
C ILE A 21 -29.87 -37.56 9.04
N ARG A 22 -30.38 -38.10 10.16
CA ARG A 22 -30.82 -39.51 10.22
C ARG A 22 -32.04 -39.78 9.35
N GLU A 23 -32.97 -38.83 9.26
CA GLU A 23 -34.14 -38.92 8.37
C GLU A 23 -33.71 -38.81 6.89
N GLU A 24 -32.86 -37.85 6.57
CA GLU A 24 -32.39 -37.56 5.20
C GLU A 24 -30.86 -37.42 5.12
N PRO A 25 -30.12 -38.52 4.84
CA PRO A 25 -28.64 -38.52 4.90
C PRO A 25 -27.94 -37.57 3.93
N LEU A 26 -28.57 -37.24 2.80
CA LEU A 26 -28.00 -36.38 1.74
C LEU A 26 -28.57 -34.95 1.77
N ILE A 27 -29.24 -34.54 2.84
CA ILE A 27 -29.89 -33.23 2.93
C ILE A 27 -28.91 -32.06 2.75
N LEU A 28 -27.68 -32.22 3.24
CA LEU A 28 -26.61 -31.21 3.10
C LEU A 28 -26.02 -31.16 1.68
N ASP A 29 -25.96 -32.29 0.98
CA ASP A 29 -25.43 -32.36 -0.39
C ASP A 29 -26.38 -31.73 -1.41
N ASN A 30 -27.70 -31.83 -1.18
CA ASN A 30 -28.70 -31.20 -2.03
C ASN A 30 -28.59 -29.66 -2.06
N VAL A 31 -28.05 -29.03 -1.01
CA VAL A 31 -27.81 -27.58 -0.93
C VAL A 31 -26.63 -27.16 -1.81
N GLU A 32 -25.71 -28.07 -2.09
CA GLU A 32 -24.46 -27.78 -2.80
C GLU A 32 -24.67 -27.46 -4.29
N ASN A 33 -25.73 -27.99 -4.91
CA ASN A 33 -25.97 -27.84 -6.35
C ASN A 33 -26.54 -26.47 -6.75
N VAL A 34 -26.85 -25.58 -5.80
CA VAL A 34 -27.38 -24.24 -6.06
C VAL A 34 -26.27 -23.19 -5.97
N THR A 35 -26.24 -22.27 -6.93
CA THR A 35 -25.19 -21.23 -7.07
C THR A 35 -25.30 -20.13 -6.01
N PHE A 36 -26.51 -19.65 -5.72
CA PHE A 36 -26.81 -18.68 -4.66
C PHE A 36 -27.88 -19.22 -3.73
N ILE A 37 -27.50 -19.58 -2.52
CA ILE A 37 -28.39 -20.21 -1.56
C ILE A 37 -28.04 -19.78 -0.14
N ASP A 38 -29.07 -19.44 0.61
CA ASP A 38 -28.95 -19.15 2.03
C ASP A 38 -28.76 -20.49 2.75
N THR A 39 -27.52 -20.85 3.06
CA THR A 39 -27.21 -22.13 3.72
C THR A 39 -27.56 -22.07 5.21
N PRO A 40 -27.69 -23.22 5.89
CA PRO A 40 -27.95 -23.23 7.33
C PRO A 40 -26.82 -22.52 8.10
N LEU A 41 -25.59 -22.59 7.59
CA LEU A 41 -24.44 -21.85 8.11
C LEU A 41 -24.65 -20.32 8.09
N HIS A 42 -25.26 -19.76 7.04
CA HIS A 42 -25.56 -18.31 7.01
C HIS A 42 -26.52 -17.93 8.13
N ARG A 43 -27.55 -18.75 8.38
CA ARG A 43 -28.54 -18.51 9.44
C ARG A 43 -27.93 -18.60 10.83
N ALA A 44 -27.12 -19.63 11.07
CA ALA A 44 -26.41 -19.80 12.33
C ALA A 44 -25.46 -18.63 12.63
N VAL A 45 -24.77 -18.11 11.61
CA VAL A 45 -23.90 -16.93 11.75
C VAL A 45 -24.70 -15.67 12.08
N VAL A 46 -25.84 -15.43 11.42
CA VAL A 46 -26.70 -14.28 11.71
C VAL A 46 -27.27 -14.36 13.14
N ALA A 47 -27.60 -15.57 13.59
CA ALA A 47 -28.09 -15.81 14.95
C ALA A 47 -26.97 -15.78 16.01
N GLY A 48 -25.70 -15.87 15.61
CA GLY A 48 -24.54 -15.83 16.50
C GLY A 48 -24.26 -17.14 17.24
N HIS A 49 -24.78 -18.27 16.78
CA HIS A 49 -24.61 -19.58 17.41
C HIS A 49 -23.25 -20.21 17.07
N THR A 50 -22.20 -19.84 17.81
CA THR A 50 -20.81 -20.29 17.58
C THR A 50 -20.65 -21.80 17.52
N ASP A 51 -21.25 -22.53 18.46
CA ASP A 51 -21.07 -23.98 18.60
C ASP A 51 -21.73 -24.72 17.43
N PHE A 52 -22.89 -24.22 17.00
CA PHE A 52 -23.59 -24.74 15.83
C PHE A 52 -22.84 -24.43 14.51
N VAL A 53 -22.21 -23.26 14.42
CA VAL A 53 -21.32 -22.90 13.30
C VAL A 53 -20.12 -23.85 13.26
N GLU A 54 -19.48 -24.12 14.39
CA GLU A 54 -18.36 -25.06 14.49
C GLU A 54 -18.74 -26.44 13.95
N GLU A 55 -19.86 -26.96 14.43
CA GLU A 55 -20.33 -28.29 14.06
C GLU A 55 -20.69 -28.39 12.57
N ILE A 56 -21.42 -27.41 12.02
CA ILE A 56 -21.75 -27.40 10.59
C ILE A 56 -20.51 -27.28 9.73
N VAL A 57 -19.54 -26.48 10.12
CA VAL A 57 -18.30 -26.32 9.34
C VAL A 57 -17.48 -27.60 9.37
N ASN A 58 -17.46 -28.33 10.50
CA ASN A 58 -16.83 -29.65 10.59
C ASN A 58 -17.53 -30.70 9.71
N LEU A 59 -18.86 -30.69 9.67
CA LEU A 59 -19.66 -31.62 8.86
C LEU A 59 -19.58 -31.31 7.36
N LYS A 60 -19.63 -30.03 6.97
CA LYS A 60 -19.67 -29.60 5.57
C LYS A 60 -18.90 -28.27 5.35
N PRO A 61 -17.56 -28.32 5.27
CA PRO A 61 -16.72 -27.12 5.11
C PRO A 61 -17.04 -26.29 3.85
N SER A 62 -17.57 -26.90 2.79
CA SER A 62 -17.88 -26.21 1.53
C SER A 62 -18.96 -25.12 1.69
N PHE A 63 -19.75 -25.16 2.76
CA PHE A 63 -20.73 -24.11 3.07
C PHE A 63 -20.09 -22.75 3.37
N THR A 64 -18.82 -22.72 3.80
CA THR A 64 -18.08 -21.47 4.05
C THR A 64 -17.83 -20.64 2.78
N LEU A 65 -17.81 -21.29 1.61
CA LEU A 65 -17.55 -20.67 0.31
C LEU A 65 -18.83 -20.21 -0.40
N LYS A 66 -19.99 -20.73 0.01
CA LYS A 66 -21.27 -20.45 -0.64
C LYS A 66 -21.70 -19.01 -0.39
N LEU A 67 -22.24 -18.38 -1.44
CA LEU A 67 -22.85 -17.06 -1.34
C LEU A 67 -24.36 -17.21 -1.18
N ASN A 68 -24.94 -16.46 -0.25
CA ASN A 68 -26.38 -16.33 -0.11
C ASN A 68 -26.98 -15.51 -1.26
N ARG A 69 -28.30 -15.29 -1.22
CA ARG A 69 -29.03 -14.54 -2.25
C ARG A 69 -28.62 -13.07 -2.37
N ASP A 70 -28.04 -12.50 -1.31
CA ASP A 70 -27.50 -11.15 -1.31
C ASP A 70 -26.06 -11.08 -1.84
N GLY A 71 -25.48 -12.24 -2.16
CA GLY A 71 -24.13 -12.38 -2.67
C GLY A 71 -23.07 -12.34 -1.57
N TYR A 72 -23.38 -12.83 -0.36
CA TYR A 72 -22.49 -12.82 0.80
C TYR A 72 -22.23 -14.23 1.30
N ASN A 73 -20.98 -14.53 1.64
CA ASN A 73 -20.63 -15.76 2.34
C ASN A 73 -20.81 -15.60 3.87
N PRO A 74 -20.69 -16.68 4.66
CA PRO A 74 -20.81 -16.62 6.11
C PRO A 74 -19.81 -15.65 6.77
N LEU A 75 -18.57 -15.54 6.27
CA LEU A 75 -17.59 -14.61 6.81
C LEU A 75 -17.96 -13.13 6.60
N HIS A 76 -18.62 -12.78 5.48
CA HIS A 76 -19.16 -11.44 5.27
C HIS A 76 -20.23 -11.11 6.33
N LEU A 77 -21.13 -12.05 6.61
CA LEU A 77 -22.18 -11.87 7.60
C LEU A 77 -21.58 -11.75 9.01
N ALA A 78 -20.68 -12.66 9.39
CA ALA A 78 -19.99 -12.60 10.69
C ALA A 78 -19.26 -11.26 10.88
N SER A 79 -18.63 -10.74 9.82
CA SER A 79 -17.95 -9.44 9.85
C SER A 79 -18.91 -8.25 9.96
N THR A 80 -20.11 -8.38 9.40
CA THR A 80 -21.16 -7.36 9.47
C THR A 80 -21.72 -7.26 10.89
N TYR A 81 -22.07 -8.41 11.48
CA TYR A 81 -22.68 -8.51 12.81
C TYR A 81 -21.68 -8.43 13.97
N GLY A 82 -20.37 -8.48 13.69
CA GLY A 82 -19.34 -8.34 14.73
C GLY A 82 -19.08 -9.62 15.52
N CYS A 83 -19.44 -10.79 14.98
CA CYS A 83 -19.28 -12.07 15.66
C CYS A 83 -17.81 -12.53 15.62
N LEU A 84 -16.98 -11.98 16.50
CA LEU A 84 -15.53 -12.20 16.52
C LEU A 84 -15.12 -13.68 16.58
N GLU A 85 -15.75 -14.47 17.45
CA GLU A 85 -15.42 -15.88 17.60
C GLU A 85 -15.75 -16.70 16.35
N ILE A 86 -16.87 -16.38 15.69
CA ILE A 86 -17.23 -16.96 14.39
C ILE A 86 -16.22 -16.56 13.31
N VAL A 87 -15.77 -15.30 13.30
CA VAL A 87 -14.73 -14.83 12.35
C VAL A 87 -13.44 -15.62 12.53
N LYS A 88 -12.96 -15.78 13.78
CA LYS A 88 -11.77 -16.58 14.08
C LYS A 88 -11.92 -18.02 13.63
N LEU A 89 -13.05 -18.64 13.93
CA LEU A 89 -13.36 -20.01 13.55
C LEU A 89 -13.30 -20.19 12.03
N LEU A 90 -14.02 -19.34 11.28
CA LEU A 90 -14.06 -19.42 9.82
C LEU A 90 -12.67 -19.20 9.19
N LEU A 91 -11.90 -18.23 9.68
CA LEU A 91 -10.54 -17.96 9.19
C LEU A 91 -9.54 -19.08 9.50
N ASN A 92 -9.75 -19.81 10.61
CA ASN A 92 -8.93 -20.98 10.95
C ASN A 92 -9.23 -22.17 10.03
N VAL A 93 -10.46 -22.30 9.54
CA VAL A 93 -10.87 -23.36 8.62
C VAL A 93 -10.29 -23.14 7.24
N ASP A 94 -10.45 -21.93 6.69
CA ASP A 94 -9.82 -21.54 5.43
C ASP A 94 -9.41 -20.06 5.47
N GLY A 95 -8.09 -19.85 5.50
CA GLY A 95 -7.50 -18.53 5.45
C GLY A 95 -7.80 -17.77 4.15
N GLY A 96 -8.24 -18.43 3.07
CA GLY A 96 -8.62 -17.80 1.81
C GLY A 96 -9.97 -17.06 1.85
N LEU A 97 -10.81 -17.30 2.85
CA LEU A 97 -12.18 -16.76 2.92
C LEU A 97 -12.23 -15.23 2.98
N HIS A 98 -11.17 -14.58 3.52
CA HIS A 98 -11.11 -13.12 3.69
C HIS A 98 -11.11 -12.33 2.38
N ASN A 99 -10.76 -12.96 1.24
CA ASN A 99 -10.66 -12.29 -0.05
C ASN A 99 -11.81 -12.66 -1.01
N ILE A 100 -12.81 -13.40 -0.51
CA ILE A 100 -13.99 -13.73 -1.31
C ILE A 100 -14.77 -12.45 -1.57
N LYS A 101 -15.02 -12.20 -2.86
CA LYS A 101 -15.69 -11.00 -3.33
C LYS A 101 -17.18 -11.28 -3.43
N GLY A 102 -17.94 -10.70 -2.51
CA GLY A 102 -19.40 -10.66 -2.59
C GLY A 102 -19.91 -9.61 -3.57
N LYS A 103 -21.15 -9.19 -3.37
CA LYS A 103 -21.81 -8.13 -4.15
C LYS A 103 -20.95 -6.85 -4.20
N GLU A 104 -20.89 -6.22 -5.37
CA GLU A 104 -20.04 -5.04 -5.65
C GLU A 104 -18.53 -5.23 -5.37
N LYS A 105 -18.04 -6.48 -5.38
CA LYS A 105 -16.67 -6.84 -4.98
C LYS A 105 -16.31 -6.48 -3.54
N TRP A 106 -17.31 -6.40 -2.67
CA TRP A 106 -17.05 -6.25 -1.25
C TRP A 106 -16.43 -7.52 -0.70
N ILE A 107 -15.48 -7.38 0.22
CA ILE A 107 -14.89 -8.48 0.97
C ILE A 107 -15.32 -8.33 2.44
N PRO A 108 -15.19 -9.37 3.28
CA PRO A 108 -15.57 -9.31 4.69
C PRO A 108 -14.96 -8.12 5.46
N PHE A 109 -13.72 -7.75 5.13
CA PHE A 109 -13.04 -6.56 5.67
C PHE A 109 -13.81 -5.25 5.42
N HIS A 110 -14.38 -5.06 4.23
CA HIS A 110 -15.19 -3.87 3.92
C HIS A 110 -16.45 -3.79 4.79
N PHE A 111 -17.07 -4.95 5.09
CA PHE A 111 -18.24 -5.00 5.95
C PHE A 111 -17.91 -4.60 7.38
N ALA A 112 -16.86 -5.18 7.97
CA ALA A 112 -16.40 -4.82 9.32
C ALA A 112 -16.13 -3.31 9.45
N VAL A 113 -15.52 -2.70 8.43
CA VAL A 113 -15.28 -1.26 8.38
C VAL A 113 -16.59 -0.46 8.26
N SER A 114 -17.50 -0.87 7.38
CA SER A 114 -18.76 -0.16 7.14
C SER A 114 -19.70 -0.17 8.34
N THR A 115 -19.67 -1.23 9.17
CA THR A 115 -20.47 -1.34 10.38
C THR A 115 -19.73 -0.80 11.61
N GLY A 116 -18.40 -0.74 11.57
CA GLY A 116 -17.55 -0.23 12.65
C GLY A 116 -17.13 -1.30 13.67
N GLN A 117 -17.04 -2.56 13.26
CA GLN A 117 -16.69 -3.69 14.12
C GLN A 117 -15.17 -3.73 14.35
N ILE A 118 -14.69 -3.01 15.38
CA ILE A 118 -13.26 -2.80 15.64
C ILE A 118 -12.53 -4.10 15.98
N ASP A 119 -13.12 -4.97 16.78
CA ASP A 119 -12.46 -6.21 17.21
C ASP A 119 -12.29 -7.18 16.03
N VAL A 120 -13.32 -7.29 15.18
CA VAL A 120 -13.24 -8.04 13.92
C VAL A 120 -12.19 -7.42 12.99
N LEU A 121 -12.15 -6.09 12.89
CA LEU A 121 -11.16 -5.38 12.08
C LEU A 121 -9.73 -5.70 12.51
N LYS A 122 -9.46 -5.71 13.82
CA LYS A 122 -8.15 -6.06 14.40
C LYS A 122 -7.77 -7.51 14.12
N GLU A 123 -8.70 -8.43 14.25
CA GLU A 123 -8.47 -9.84 13.92
C GLU A 123 -8.13 -10.03 12.43
N LEU A 124 -8.92 -9.41 11.54
CA LEU A 124 -8.68 -9.46 10.09
C LEU A 124 -7.34 -8.83 9.72
N PHE A 125 -6.91 -7.77 10.40
CA PHE A 125 -5.58 -7.19 10.20
C PHE A 125 -4.45 -8.12 10.64
N SER A 126 -4.64 -8.84 11.75
CA SER A 126 -3.64 -9.77 12.26
C SER A 126 -3.44 -10.96 11.33
N LYS A 127 -4.54 -11.51 10.79
CA LYS A 127 -4.52 -12.72 9.97
C LYS A 127 -4.33 -12.43 8.48
N CYS A 128 -4.90 -11.34 7.99
CA CYS A 128 -5.07 -11.06 6.56
C CYS A 128 -4.73 -9.59 6.22
N PRO A 129 -3.46 -9.17 6.37
CA PRO A 129 -3.04 -7.77 6.19
C PRO A 129 -3.26 -7.25 4.76
N ASP A 130 -3.29 -8.14 3.75
CA ASP A 130 -3.53 -7.76 2.36
C ASP A 130 -4.96 -7.26 2.09
N SER A 131 -5.92 -7.54 2.98
CA SER A 131 -7.32 -7.11 2.85
C SER A 131 -7.46 -5.59 2.73
N ILE A 132 -6.53 -4.82 3.30
CA ILE A 132 -6.51 -3.35 3.24
C ILE A 132 -6.38 -2.80 1.80
N LYS A 133 -5.79 -3.60 0.90
CA LYS A 133 -5.58 -3.24 -0.52
C LYS A 133 -6.81 -3.53 -1.37
N ALA A 134 -7.83 -4.17 -0.83
CA ALA A 134 -9.03 -4.48 -1.57
C ALA A 134 -9.76 -3.19 -1.95
N ILE A 135 -10.37 -3.21 -3.15
CA ILE A 135 -11.16 -2.10 -3.67
C ILE A 135 -12.51 -2.63 -4.16
N THR A 136 -13.55 -1.82 -3.99
CA THR A 136 -14.89 -2.12 -4.48
C THR A 136 -14.99 -1.92 -6.00
N VAL A 137 -16.13 -2.27 -6.62
CA VAL A 137 -16.42 -1.92 -8.03
C VAL A 137 -16.33 -0.41 -8.29
N ARG A 138 -16.58 0.42 -7.28
CA ARG A 138 -16.45 1.88 -7.35
C ARG A 138 -15.02 2.38 -7.06
N LYS A 139 -14.04 1.47 -7.00
CA LYS A 139 -12.65 1.76 -6.63
C LYS A 139 -12.51 2.38 -5.22
N GLU A 140 -13.52 2.22 -4.37
CA GLU A 140 -13.46 2.71 -2.99
C GLU A 140 -12.55 1.77 -2.17
N THR A 141 -11.63 2.34 -1.39
CA THR A 141 -10.85 1.62 -0.37
C THR A 141 -11.62 1.54 0.95
N ALA A 142 -11.16 0.72 1.89
CA ALA A 142 -11.70 0.68 3.25
C ALA A 142 -11.81 2.07 3.92
N LEU A 143 -10.83 2.95 3.70
CA LEU A 143 -10.86 4.32 4.21
C LEU A 143 -11.99 5.15 3.60
N HIS A 144 -12.26 5.01 2.30
CA HIS A 144 -13.40 5.67 1.66
C HIS A 144 -14.73 5.19 2.26
N LEU A 145 -14.84 3.89 2.54
CA LEU A 145 -16.03 3.31 3.16
C LEU A 145 -16.21 3.81 4.60
N ALA A 146 -15.15 3.86 5.41
CA ALA A 146 -15.20 4.40 6.76
C ALA A 146 -15.72 5.85 6.78
N VAL A 147 -15.25 6.71 5.86
CA VAL A 147 -15.77 8.08 5.68
C VAL A 147 -17.23 8.07 5.25
N LYS A 148 -17.57 7.25 4.25
CA LYS A 148 -18.93 7.17 3.69
C LYS A 148 -19.98 6.78 4.74
N PHE A 149 -19.63 5.88 5.67
CA PHE A 149 -20.51 5.44 6.75
C PHE A 149 -20.28 6.17 8.08
N GLY A 150 -19.38 7.16 8.12
CA GLY A 150 -19.10 7.98 9.31
C GLY A 150 -18.47 7.19 10.47
N LYS A 151 -17.71 6.13 10.19
CA LYS A 151 -17.12 5.24 11.21
C LYS A 151 -15.75 5.76 11.65
N VAL A 152 -15.74 6.74 12.55
CA VAL A 152 -14.51 7.45 13.00
C VAL A 152 -13.51 6.52 13.69
N ASP A 153 -13.96 5.64 14.58
CA ASP A 153 -13.04 4.75 15.31
C ASP A 153 -12.37 3.74 14.38
N ALA A 154 -13.16 3.15 13.47
CA ALA A 154 -12.63 2.27 12.43
C ALA A 154 -11.64 3.03 11.54
N PHE A 155 -11.95 4.27 11.17
CA PHE A 155 -11.06 5.12 10.39
C PHE A 155 -9.71 5.36 11.10
N LYS A 156 -9.72 5.72 12.38
CA LYS A 156 -8.50 5.94 13.18
C LYS A 156 -7.65 4.68 13.28
N GLU A 157 -8.28 3.52 13.50
CA GLU A 157 -7.60 2.22 13.52
C GLU A 157 -6.99 1.88 12.15
N LEU A 158 -7.70 2.12 11.04
CA LEU A 158 -7.18 1.94 9.68
C LEU A 158 -5.95 2.83 9.43
N VAL A 159 -6.02 4.12 9.81
CA VAL A 159 -4.91 5.07 9.64
C VAL A 159 -3.70 4.67 10.49
N SER A 160 -3.92 4.34 11.77
CA SER A 160 -2.85 3.87 12.66
C SER A 160 -2.17 2.61 12.14
N TRP A 161 -2.96 1.66 11.62
CA TRP A 161 -2.43 0.45 11.02
C TRP A 161 -1.59 0.74 9.76
N ILE A 162 -2.07 1.64 8.89
CA ILE A 162 -1.36 2.06 7.67
C ILE A 162 -0.02 2.73 8.01
N GLU A 163 0.02 3.58 9.03
CA GLU A 163 1.23 4.24 9.51
C GLU A 163 2.25 3.22 10.03
N LYS A 164 1.80 2.32 10.90
CA LYS A 164 2.65 1.27 11.47
C LYS A 164 3.30 0.39 10.40
N HIS A 165 2.57 0.07 9.34
CA HIS A 165 3.00 -0.85 8.29
C HIS A 165 3.49 -0.15 7.00
N ARG A 166 3.55 1.19 7.01
CA ARG A 166 4.05 2.02 5.89
C ARG A 166 3.28 1.85 4.57
N TYR A 167 1.97 1.61 4.64
CA TYR A 167 1.07 1.49 3.47
C TYR A 167 0.56 2.83 2.95
N TYR A 168 1.38 3.88 3.02
CA TYR A 168 0.98 5.27 2.78
C TYR A 168 0.35 5.51 1.40
N TYR A 169 0.80 4.76 0.38
CA TYR A 169 0.31 4.89 -0.99
C TYR A 169 -1.20 4.67 -1.15
N ILE A 170 -1.84 3.94 -0.22
CA ILE A 170 -3.29 3.66 -0.25
C ILE A 170 -4.11 4.95 -0.01
N LEU A 171 -3.56 5.93 0.70
CA LEU A 171 -4.21 7.21 0.98
C LEU A 171 -4.42 8.06 -0.29
N GLY A 172 -3.54 7.88 -1.27
CA GLY A 172 -3.59 8.57 -2.56
C GLY A 172 -4.45 7.85 -3.60
N TRP A 173 -5.07 6.72 -3.26
CA TRP A 173 -5.96 6.03 -4.20
C TRP A 173 -7.26 6.79 -4.37
N GLU A 174 -7.73 6.81 -5.61
CA GLU A 174 -8.93 7.51 -6.03
C GLU A 174 -10.08 6.54 -6.23
N ASP A 175 -11.28 6.95 -5.83
CA ASP A 175 -12.51 6.26 -6.20
C ASP A 175 -12.88 6.47 -7.68
N LYS A 176 -14.04 5.95 -8.09
CA LYS A 176 -14.53 6.05 -9.47
C LYS A 176 -14.72 7.50 -9.93
N GLU A 177 -14.93 8.45 -9.03
CA GLU A 177 -15.09 9.87 -9.31
C GLU A 177 -13.75 10.65 -9.25
N GLY A 178 -12.63 9.97 -8.98
CA GLY A 178 -11.32 10.60 -8.83
C GLY A 178 -11.10 11.21 -7.44
N ASN A 179 -11.99 10.96 -6.48
CA ASN A 179 -11.85 11.50 -5.14
C ASN A 179 -10.91 10.61 -4.33
N THR A 180 -9.91 11.23 -3.70
CA THR A 180 -9.15 10.58 -2.62
C THR A 180 -9.96 10.57 -1.32
N VAL A 181 -9.49 9.83 -0.30
CA VAL A 181 -10.14 9.82 1.01
C VAL A 181 -10.26 11.22 1.62
N LEU A 182 -9.29 12.11 1.36
CA LEU A 182 -9.32 13.49 1.84
C LEU A 182 -10.44 14.30 1.19
N HIS A 183 -10.68 14.11 -0.12
CA HIS A 183 -11.80 14.75 -0.81
C HIS A 183 -13.13 14.34 -0.17
N ARG A 184 -13.32 13.05 0.10
CA ARG A 184 -14.55 12.53 0.72
C ARG A 184 -14.72 13.01 2.17
N ALA A 185 -13.67 12.96 2.98
CA ALA A 185 -13.74 13.40 4.38
C ALA A 185 -14.08 14.89 4.48
N THR A 186 -13.53 15.69 3.57
CA THR A 186 -13.79 17.13 3.46
C THR A 186 -15.20 17.41 2.95
N SER A 187 -15.66 16.74 1.89
CA SER A 187 -17.02 16.93 1.35
C SER A 187 -18.11 16.54 2.35
N SER A 188 -17.84 15.53 3.19
CA SER A 188 -18.76 15.04 4.21
C SER A 188 -18.67 15.80 5.54
N ARG A 189 -17.82 16.84 5.64
CA ARG A 189 -17.61 17.66 6.87
C ARG A 189 -17.15 16.88 8.10
N GLN A 190 -16.46 15.76 7.90
CA GLN A 190 -16.02 14.88 9.00
C GLN A 190 -14.65 15.36 9.53
N PHE A 191 -14.68 16.41 10.37
CA PHE A 191 -13.47 17.07 10.85
C PHE A 191 -12.51 16.11 11.59
N GLU A 192 -13.04 15.17 12.37
CA GLU A 192 -12.23 14.22 13.14
C GLU A 192 -11.42 13.29 12.23
N MET A 193 -11.95 12.93 11.06
CA MET A 193 -11.25 12.11 10.08
C MET A 193 -10.23 12.92 9.30
N VAL A 194 -10.54 14.18 8.97
CA VAL A 194 -9.57 15.10 8.36
C VAL A 194 -8.41 15.35 9.33
N GLU A 195 -8.71 15.57 10.61
CA GLU A 195 -7.72 15.72 11.66
C GLU A 195 -6.90 14.44 11.81
N ALA A 196 -7.52 13.24 11.86
CA ALA A 196 -6.78 11.99 11.93
C ALA A 196 -5.83 11.76 10.73
N LEU A 197 -6.20 12.22 9.53
CA LEU A 197 -5.32 12.19 8.36
C LEU A 197 -4.15 13.19 8.44
N VAL A 198 -4.31 14.27 9.19
CA VAL A 198 -3.39 15.41 9.21
C VAL A 198 -2.50 15.46 10.46
N HIS A 199 -3.04 15.10 11.61
CA HIS A 199 -2.46 15.27 12.94
C HIS A 199 -1.11 14.54 13.09
N ASN A 200 -0.90 13.46 12.33
CA ASN A 200 0.35 12.69 12.37
C ASN A 200 1.46 13.19 11.43
N GLY A 201 1.40 14.42 10.87
CA GLY A 201 2.53 15.16 10.27
C GLY A 201 3.31 14.53 9.09
N PHE A 202 3.16 13.23 8.84
CA PHE A 202 3.94 12.38 7.96
C PHE A 202 3.12 11.99 6.72
N LEU A 203 1.80 11.83 6.86
CA LEU A 203 0.87 11.53 5.75
C LEU A 203 0.73 12.69 4.76
N VAL A 204 0.85 13.91 5.28
CA VAL A 204 0.77 15.18 4.54
C VAL A 204 1.96 15.38 3.59
N LYS A 205 3.17 15.02 4.02
CA LYS A 205 4.40 15.24 3.23
C LYS A 205 4.61 14.19 2.13
N LEU A 206 4.03 12.99 2.28
CA LEU A 206 4.36 11.85 1.43
C LEU A 206 3.21 11.37 0.53
N ALA A 207 1.94 11.46 0.92
CA ALA A 207 0.95 10.51 0.37
C ALA A 207 -0.45 11.03 0.04
N ALA A 208 -0.90 12.16 0.58
CA ALA A 208 -2.30 12.55 0.40
C ALA A 208 -2.65 13.09 -0.99
N ARG A 209 -1.65 13.34 -1.85
CA ARG A 209 -1.92 14.02 -3.12
C ARG A 209 -2.76 15.29 -2.82
N LEU A 210 -2.33 16.04 -1.80
CA LEU A 210 -3.11 17.10 -1.10
C LEU A 210 -3.82 18.08 -2.04
N ASN A 211 -3.16 18.31 -3.16
CA ASN A 211 -3.49 19.29 -4.18
C ASN A 211 -3.96 18.63 -5.49
N GLU A 212 -4.18 17.32 -5.49
CA GLU A 212 -4.77 16.65 -6.63
C GLU A 212 -6.22 17.03 -6.82
N ARG A 213 -6.65 16.82 -8.05
CA ARG A 213 -7.96 17.18 -8.52
C ARG A 213 -8.72 15.90 -8.79
N ASN A 214 -9.96 15.87 -8.33
CA ASN A 214 -10.89 14.85 -8.77
C ASN A 214 -11.22 15.02 -10.26
N LYS A 215 -12.10 14.15 -10.81
CA LYS A 215 -12.49 14.24 -12.22
C LYS A 215 -13.20 15.54 -12.60
N ASP A 216 -13.80 16.22 -11.62
CA ASP A 216 -14.45 17.52 -11.80
C ASP A 216 -13.45 18.70 -11.73
N GLY A 217 -12.18 18.42 -11.46
CA GLY A 217 -11.12 19.42 -11.40
C GLY A 217 -10.95 20.10 -10.04
N PHE A 218 -11.67 19.65 -9.00
CA PHE A 218 -11.63 20.24 -7.66
C PHE A 218 -10.62 19.56 -6.76
N THR A 219 -9.88 20.35 -5.97
CA THR A 219 -9.12 19.83 -4.83
C THR A 219 -10.04 19.66 -3.61
N ALA A 220 -9.56 18.95 -2.57
CA ALA A 220 -10.30 18.85 -1.31
C ALA A 220 -10.66 20.24 -0.73
N LEU A 221 -9.76 21.22 -0.85
CA LEU A 221 -10.04 22.59 -0.41
C LEU A 221 -11.10 23.29 -1.28
N ASP A 222 -11.10 23.04 -2.61
CA ASP A 222 -12.15 23.59 -3.47
C ASP A 222 -13.52 22.97 -3.19
N LEU A 223 -13.58 21.67 -2.90
CA LEU A 223 -14.82 21.00 -2.49
C LEU A 223 -15.39 21.62 -1.21
N LEU A 224 -14.56 21.92 -0.21
CA LEU A 224 -14.99 22.59 1.01
C LEU A 224 -15.67 23.94 0.74
N MET A 225 -15.17 24.69 -0.25
CA MET A 225 -15.69 26.01 -0.60
C MET A 225 -17.00 25.98 -1.37
N HIS A 226 -17.28 24.90 -2.09
CA HIS A 226 -18.53 24.71 -2.84
C HIS A 226 -19.67 24.15 -1.98
N LEU A 227 -19.39 23.74 -0.73
CA LEU A 227 -20.43 23.27 0.17
C LEU A 227 -21.33 24.45 0.61
N PRO A 228 -22.67 24.28 0.61
CA PRO A 228 -23.59 25.33 1.04
C PRO A 228 -23.40 25.64 2.52
N ASP A 229 -23.52 26.90 2.94
CA ASP A 229 -23.47 27.25 4.36
C ASP A 229 -24.61 26.54 5.11
N GLY A 230 -24.22 25.66 6.03
CA GLY A 230 -25.15 24.91 6.86
C GLY A 230 -24.91 25.19 8.35
N PRO A 231 -25.70 24.57 9.25
CA PRO A 231 -25.57 24.79 10.69
C PRO A 231 -24.19 24.42 11.26
N ASP A 232 -23.37 23.66 10.51
CA ASP A 232 -22.03 23.22 10.89
C ASP A 232 -20.90 24.21 10.51
N GLY A 233 -21.18 25.52 10.49
CA GLY A 233 -20.18 26.59 10.29
C GLY A 233 -18.83 26.35 11.00
N PRO A 234 -18.78 25.95 12.29
CA PRO A 234 -17.50 25.72 12.97
C PRO A 234 -16.71 24.53 12.42
N ALA A 235 -17.35 23.49 11.87
CA ALA A 235 -16.66 22.35 11.28
C ALA A 235 -15.95 22.74 9.98
N ARG A 236 -16.58 23.60 9.16
CA ARG A 236 -16.00 24.13 7.93
C ARG A 236 -14.74 24.94 8.21
N GLU A 237 -14.79 25.88 9.15
CA GLU A 237 -13.64 26.72 9.52
C GLU A 237 -12.48 25.92 10.10
N ARG A 238 -12.79 24.90 10.93
CA ARG A 238 -11.77 23.99 11.47
C ARG A 238 -11.08 23.19 10.37
N ILE A 239 -11.85 22.54 9.49
CA ILE A 239 -11.29 21.78 8.36
C ILE A 239 -10.46 22.70 7.46
N GLN A 240 -10.95 23.91 7.18
CA GLN A 240 -10.21 24.90 6.39
C GLN A 240 -8.88 25.27 7.05
N THR A 241 -8.89 25.53 8.36
CA THR A 241 -7.68 25.84 9.13
C THR A 241 -6.68 24.69 9.05
N ILE A 242 -7.15 23.46 9.26
CA ILE A 242 -6.33 22.25 9.17
C ILE A 242 -5.74 22.09 7.76
N LEU A 243 -6.52 22.31 6.70
CA LEU A 243 -6.03 22.20 5.33
C LEU A 243 -4.99 23.30 5.00
N TYR A 244 -5.17 24.52 5.52
CA TYR A 244 -4.20 25.60 5.32
C TYR A 244 -2.90 25.39 6.07
N THR A 245 -2.93 24.93 7.32
CA THR A 245 -1.71 24.65 8.10
C THR A 245 -0.84 23.59 7.42
N VAL A 246 -1.47 22.69 6.69
CA VAL A 246 -0.89 21.61 5.90
C VAL A 246 -0.37 22.06 4.53
N GLY A 247 -0.70 23.27 4.09
CA GLY A 247 -0.28 23.82 2.81
C GLY A 247 -1.16 23.43 1.62
N ALA A 248 -2.44 23.11 1.86
CA ALA A 248 -3.40 22.86 0.79
C ALA A 248 -3.60 24.11 -0.07
N LYS A 249 -3.65 23.93 -1.38
CA LYS A 249 -3.85 24.97 -2.38
C LYS A 249 -5.10 24.66 -3.19
N ARG A 250 -5.77 25.73 -3.62
CA ARG A 250 -6.88 25.64 -4.57
C ARG A 250 -6.35 25.27 -5.95
N ALA A 251 -7.18 24.63 -6.77
CA ALA A 251 -6.83 24.30 -8.16
C ALA A 251 -6.38 25.54 -8.94
N GLN A 252 -6.98 26.70 -8.70
CA GLN A 252 -6.67 27.95 -9.39
C GLN A 252 -5.31 28.56 -8.99
N SER A 253 -4.79 28.24 -7.79
CA SER A 253 -3.54 28.80 -7.27
C SER A 253 -2.32 27.90 -7.45
N GLN A 254 -2.48 26.77 -8.16
CA GLN A 254 -1.38 25.86 -8.49
C GLN A 254 -0.68 26.30 -9.77
N SER A 255 0.65 26.29 -9.77
CA SER A 255 1.44 26.63 -10.96
C SER A 255 1.41 25.49 -11.99
N PRO A 256 1.46 25.76 -13.31
CA PRO A 256 1.54 24.72 -14.35
C PRO A 256 2.75 23.79 -14.19
N THR A 257 3.80 24.25 -13.51
CA THR A 257 5.02 23.50 -13.19
C THR A 257 4.81 22.41 -12.13
N ASP A 258 3.88 22.61 -11.19
CA ASP A 258 3.55 21.61 -10.17
C ASP A 258 2.85 20.38 -10.79
N PHE A 259 1.98 20.62 -11.78
CA PHE A 259 1.28 19.57 -12.53
C PHE A 259 2.23 18.65 -13.31
N LYS A 260 3.27 19.21 -13.96
CA LYS A 260 4.28 18.43 -14.71
C LYS A 260 5.15 17.55 -13.80
N ARG A 261 5.49 18.04 -12.59
CA ARG A 261 6.22 17.23 -11.59
C ARG A 261 5.38 16.06 -11.08
N MET A 262 4.11 16.31 -10.78
CA MET A 262 3.20 15.28 -10.27
C MET A 262 2.90 14.21 -11.35
N ALA A 263 2.70 14.61 -12.60
CA ALA A 263 2.52 13.69 -13.73
C ALA A 263 3.75 12.80 -13.95
N PHE A 264 4.95 13.35 -13.79
CA PHE A 264 6.21 12.60 -13.85
C PHE A 264 6.34 11.59 -12.70
N VAL A 265 6.05 11.99 -11.46
CA VAL A 265 6.07 11.09 -10.28
C VAL A 265 5.03 9.97 -10.43
N ASN A 266 3.81 10.30 -10.89
CA ASN A 266 2.76 9.32 -11.16
C ASN A 266 3.15 8.35 -12.29
N SER A 267 3.87 8.81 -13.32
CA SER A 267 4.37 7.93 -14.38
C SER A 267 5.42 6.94 -13.88
N ILE A 268 6.27 7.33 -12.92
CA ILE A 268 7.25 6.43 -12.28
C ILE A 268 6.56 5.41 -11.37
N PHE A 269 5.58 5.85 -10.56
CA PHE A 269 4.82 4.94 -9.69
C PHE A 269 3.94 3.95 -10.48
N GLN A 270 3.33 4.40 -11.58
CA GLN A 270 2.57 3.51 -12.48
C GLN A 270 3.47 2.60 -13.32
N ALA A 271 4.70 3.02 -13.64
CA ALA A 271 5.69 2.14 -14.27
C ALA A 271 6.18 1.03 -13.33
N GLY A 272 6.17 1.26 -12.01
CA GLY A 272 6.50 0.24 -10.99
C GLY A 272 5.38 -0.75 -10.68
N VAL A 273 4.13 -0.43 -11.04
CA VAL A 273 2.97 -1.33 -10.89
C VAL A 273 2.53 -1.75 -12.28
N GLY A 274 3.07 -2.87 -12.76
CA GLY A 274 2.81 -3.43 -14.07
C GLY A 274 1.31 -3.39 -14.44
N ARG A 275 1.01 -2.69 -15.54
CA ARG A 275 -0.25 -2.85 -16.28
C ARG A 275 -0.40 -4.32 -16.67
N LYS A 276 -1.35 -5.03 -16.07
CA LYS A 276 -2.00 -6.17 -16.72
C LYS A 276 -3.46 -5.79 -16.95
N THR A 277 -3.78 -5.56 -18.23
CA THR A 277 -5.14 -5.48 -18.74
C THR A 277 -5.83 -6.84 -18.57
N ASN A 278 -7.15 -6.77 -18.35
CA ASN A 278 -8.06 -7.86 -18.07
C ASN A 278 -7.88 -9.08 -18.99
N GLU A 279 -7.60 -10.25 -18.40
CA GLU A 279 -8.18 -11.56 -18.72
C GLU A 279 -7.86 -12.54 -17.55
N PRO A 280 -8.67 -13.60 -17.34
CA PRO A 280 -8.76 -14.28 -16.06
C PRO A 280 -7.58 -15.23 -15.85
N TYR A 281 -6.78 -15.00 -14.82
CA TYR A 281 -5.74 -15.94 -14.43
C TYR A 281 -5.80 -16.27 -12.94
N HIS A 282 -5.87 -17.58 -12.70
CA HIS A 282 -5.49 -18.26 -11.48
C HIS A 282 -4.11 -17.75 -11.02
N LEU A 283 -4.06 -17.14 -9.84
CA LEU A 283 -2.81 -16.65 -9.24
C LEU A 283 -2.14 -17.77 -8.44
N LYS A 284 -1.14 -18.39 -9.06
CA LYS A 284 -0.03 -19.08 -8.40
C LYS A 284 1.25 -18.35 -8.82
N GLY A 285 1.54 -17.23 -8.17
CA GLY A 285 2.72 -16.40 -8.46
C GLY A 285 4.00 -17.03 -7.89
N SER A 286 4.61 -17.91 -8.67
CA SER A 286 5.95 -18.48 -8.45
C SER A 286 7.03 -17.44 -8.75
N ASN A 287 8.16 -17.50 -8.03
CA ASN A 287 9.37 -16.70 -8.29
C ASN A 287 9.86 -16.77 -9.77
N SER A 288 9.44 -17.78 -10.53
CA SER A 288 9.78 -17.92 -11.95
C SER A 288 9.23 -16.80 -12.84
N GLU A 289 8.10 -16.16 -12.52
CA GLU A 289 7.56 -15.06 -13.37
C GLU A 289 8.42 -13.79 -13.29
N LYS A 290 9.04 -13.51 -12.14
CA LYS A 290 9.97 -12.38 -11.99
C LYS A 290 11.31 -12.65 -12.66
N GLU A 291 11.79 -13.88 -12.62
CA GLU A 291 13.04 -14.29 -13.29
C GLU A 291 12.87 -14.20 -14.81
N ASN A 292 11.75 -14.69 -15.36
CA ASN A 292 11.46 -14.60 -16.80
C ASN A 292 11.41 -13.16 -17.31
N TRP A 293 10.82 -12.22 -16.56
CA TRP A 293 10.78 -10.81 -16.95
C TRP A 293 12.17 -10.16 -16.99
N ILE A 294 13.04 -10.47 -16.03
CA ILE A 294 14.41 -9.95 -16.00
C ILE A 294 15.21 -10.51 -17.18
N GLU A 295 15.03 -11.79 -17.51
CA GLU A 295 15.67 -12.41 -18.68
C GLU A 295 15.17 -11.79 -20.00
N GLU A 296 13.85 -11.62 -20.17
CA GLU A 296 13.22 -11.02 -21.35
C GLU A 296 13.64 -9.56 -21.56
N ASN A 297 13.82 -8.80 -20.48
CA ASN A 297 14.14 -7.37 -20.53
C ASN A 297 15.62 -7.05 -20.24
N SER A 298 16.47 -8.07 -20.04
CA SER A 298 17.89 -7.96 -19.66
C SER A 298 18.68 -7.04 -20.60
N ASN A 299 18.49 -7.19 -21.91
CA ASN A 299 19.13 -6.37 -22.93
C ASN A 299 18.73 -4.88 -22.81
N GLY A 300 17.45 -4.61 -22.55
CA GLY A 300 16.95 -3.24 -22.37
C GLY A 300 17.49 -2.59 -21.09
N LEU A 301 17.53 -3.34 -19.98
CA LEU A 301 18.11 -2.85 -18.74
C LEU A 301 19.61 -2.57 -18.88
N MET A 302 20.35 -3.40 -19.60
CA MET A 302 21.78 -3.20 -19.81
C MET A 302 22.09 -1.91 -20.60
N VAL A 303 21.25 -1.59 -21.60
CA VAL A 303 21.36 -0.33 -22.36
C VAL A 303 21.05 0.89 -21.48
N VAL A 304 19.99 0.82 -20.67
CA VAL A 304 19.63 1.94 -19.77
C VAL A 304 20.71 2.14 -18.69
N ALA A 305 21.22 1.05 -18.13
CA ALA A 305 22.27 1.11 -17.12
C ALA A 305 23.59 1.66 -17.70
N SER A 306 23.98 1.29 -18.93
CA SER A 306 25.20 1.80 -19.56
C SER A 306 25.09 3.29 -19.94
N LEU A 307 23.92 3.74 -20.41
CA LEU A 307 23.64 5.16 -20.65
C LEU A 307 23.71 5.97 -19.36
N ASN A 308 23.09 5.50 -18.28
CA ASN A 308 23.12 6.17 -16.98
C ASN A 308 24.54 6.23 -16.40
N ALA A 309 25.31 5.13 -16.51
CA ALA A 309 26.71 5.11 -16.09
C ALA A 309 27.56 6.09 -16.90
N THR A 310 27.34 6.18 -18.22
CA THR A 310 28.06 7.10 -19.11
C THR A 310 27.75 8.56 -18.76
N MET A 311 26.48 8.90 -18.55
CA MET A 311 26.05 10.25 -18.16
C MET A 311 26.60 10.64 -16.78
N ALA A 312 26.54 9.73 -15.81
CA ALA A 312 27.08 9.98 -14.47
C ALA A 312 28.60 10.20 -14.49
N PHE A 313 29.34 9.44 -15.32
CA PHE A 313 30.78 9.60 -15.50
C PHE A 313 31.14 10.94 -16.16
N GLN A 314 30.41 11.33 -17.21
CA GLN A 314 30.63 12.61 -17.91
C GLN A 314 30.43 13.81 -16.99
N LEU A 315 29.42 13.77 -16.12
CA LEU A 315 29.16 14.84 -15.15
C LEU A 315 30.22 14.92 -14.05
N LEU A 316 30.89 13.82 -13.74
CA LEU A 316 32.00 13.77 -12.79
C LEU A 316 33.29 14.30 -13.43
N ALA A 317 33.59 13.88 -14.67
CA ALA A 317 34.78 14.29 -15.40
C ALA A 317 34.74 15.75 -15.86
N THR A 318 33.56 16.24 -16.23
CA THR A 318 33.33 17.61 -16.68
C THR A 318 32.14 18.19 -15.92
N PRO A 319 32.37 18.82 -14.75
CA PRO A 319 31.31 19.48 -14.03
C PRO A 319 30.77 20.65 -14.89
N PRO A 320 29.47 20.98 -14.79
CA PRO A 320 28.81 21.96 -15.66
C PRO A 320 29.35 23.39 -15.53
N SER A 321 30.16 23.68 -14.51
CA SER A 321 30.83 24.98 -14.33
C SER A 321 32.31 24.96 -14.77
N GLY A 322 32.81 23.86 -15.32
CA GLY A 322 34.20 23.71 -15.73
C GLY A 322 35.18 23.74 -14.55
N PHE A 323 36.46 23.91 -14.91
CA PHE A 323 37.58 23.97 -13.97
C PHE A 323 38.28 25.31 -14.08
N TRP A 324 38.80 25.80 -12.95
CA TRP A 324 39.67 26.97 -12.93
C TRP A 324 40.94 26.73 -13.75
N GLN A 325 41.31 27.70 -14.57
CA GLN A 325 42.48 27.64 -15.45
C GLN A 325 43.73 28.29 -14.82
N ASP A 326 43.54 29.01 -13.72
CA ASP A 326 44.54 29.76 -12.99
C ASP A 326 44.41 29.53 -11.47
N THR A 327 45.27 30.17 -10.68
CA THR A 327 45.33 30.00 -9.23
C THR A 327 45.30 31.35 -8.53
N LEU A 328 44.25 31.58 -7.74
CA LEU A 328 44.03 32.78 -6.94
C LEU A 328 44.12 32.45 -5.45
N LYS A 329 45.15 32.96 -4.77
CA LYS A 329 45.41 32.64 -3.34
C LYS A 329 44.59 33.48 -2.35
N THR A 330 44.12 34.65 -2.76
CA THR A 330 43.36 35.60 -1.95
C THR A 330 42.30 36.25 -2.82
N SER A 331 41.11 36.50 -2.26
CA SER A 331 40.02 37.15 -2.99
C SER A 331 40.49 38.45 -3.62
N ASP A 332 40.22 38.61 -4.90
CA ASP A 332 40.58 39.81 -5.64
C ASP A 332 39.61 40.97 -5.35
N SER A 333 39.92 42.15 -5.88
CA SER A 333 39.05 43.34 -5.78
C SER A 333 37.69 43.18 -6.47
N HIS A 334 37.49 42.11 -7.25
CA HIS A 334 36.23 41.80 -7.95
C HIS A 334 35.36 40.77 -7.22
N GLY A 335 35.82 40.22 -6.10
CA GLY A 335 35.04 39.33 -5.24
C GLY A 335 35.08 37.86 -5.65
N GLU A 336 36.07 37.44 -6.45
CA GLU A 336 36.23 36.04 -6.81
C GLU A 336 36.75 35.20 -5.62
N PRO A 337 36.18 34.02 -5.37
CA PRO A 337 36.63 33.17 -4.27
C PRO A 337 38.03 32.61 -4.57
N PRO A 338 38.89 32.43 -3.54
CA PRO A 338 40.20 31.82 -3.73
C PRO A 338 40.06 30.40 -4.29
N HIS A 339 40.85 30.10 -5.31
CA HIS A 339 40.75 28.85 -6.06
C HIS A 339 42.11 28.43 -6.62
N GLN A 340 42.23 27.14 -6.92
CA GLN A 340 43.45 26.55 -7.48
C GLN A 340 43.15 25.98 -8.88
N VAL A 341 44.15 26.04 -9.75
CA VAL A 341 44.04 25.47 -11.09
C VAL A 341 43.63 24.00 -11.02
N GLY A 342 42.70 23.61 -11.90
CA GLY A 342 42.16 22.25 -11.93
C GLY A 342 41.09 21.95 -10.87
N THR A 343 40.73 22.91 -10.00
CA THR A 343 39.57 22.75 -9.12
C THR A 343 38.28 23.16 -9.81
N SER A 344 37.19 22.44 -9.54
CA SER A 344 35.87 22.75 -10.11
C SER A 344 35.41 24.14 -9.67
N VAL A 345 34.99 24.96 -10.62
CA VAL A 345 34.46 26.32 -10.34
C VAL A 345 33.30 26.24 -9.34
N MET A 346 32.45 25.23 -9.51
CA MET A 346 31.30 24.96 -8.65
C MET A 346 31.69 24.68 -7.19
N LYS A 347 32.87 24.09 -6.93
CA LYS A 347 33.38 23.85 -5.57
C LYS A 347 33.68 25.16 -4.84
N SER A 348 34.23 26.14 -5.55
CA SER A 348 34.59 27.44 -4.98
C SER A 348 33.40 28.38 -4.79
N THR A 349 32.41 28.32 -5.69
CA THR A 349 31.24 29.22 -5.63
C THR A 349 30.08 28.64 -4.80
N ARG A 350 29.87 27.32 -4.83
CA ARG A 350 28.73 26.64 -4.20
C ARG A 350 29.11 25.24 -3.66
N PRO A 351 29.85 25.15 -2.54
CA PRO A 351 30.40 23.89 -2.03
C PRO A 351 29.32 22.83 -1.73
N ASN A 352 28.22 23.21 -1.06
CA ASN A 352 27.12 22.27 -0.72
C ASN A 352 26.46 21.62 -1.95
N LEU A 353 26.34 22.38 -3.05
CA LEU A 353 25.74 21.88 -4.28
C LEU A 353 26.70 20.95 -5.03
N HIS A 354 28.00 21.27 -4.99
CA HIS A 354 29.06 20.44 -5.57
C HIS A 354 29.17 19.09 -4.85
N GLU A 355 29.13 19.07 -3.52
CA GLU A 355 29.17 17.83 -2.73
C GLU A 355 27.95 16.94 -3.01
N ASN A 356 26.74 17.50 -2.97
CA ASN A 356 25.52 16.74 -3.27
C ASN A 356 25.53 16.17 -4.70
N MET A 357 26.04 16.94 -5.67
CA MET A 357 26.15 16.50 -7.07
C MET A 357 27.12 15.33 -7.21
N ILE A 358 28.31 15.40 -6.58
CA ILE A 358 29.29 14.31 -6.63
C ILE A 358 28.74 13.05 -5.95
N VAL A 359 28.12 13.17 -4.78
CA VAL A 359 27.55 12.03 -4.04
C VAL A 359 26.46 11.35 -4.85
N LEU A 360 25.50 12.11 -5.40
CA LEU A 360 24.40 11.55 -6.20
C LEU A 360 24.89 10.91 -7.49
N ASN A 361 25.84 11.52 -8.20
CA ASN A 361 26.40 10.96 -9.43
C ASN A 361 27.23 9.70 -9.16
N THR A 362 27.99 9.67 -8.06
CA THR A 362 28.76 8.50 -7.65
C THR A 362 27.83 7.34 -7.29
N LEU A 363 26.77 7.58 -6.52
CA LEU A 363 25.74 6.59 -6.21
C LEU A 363 25.03 6.07 -7.47
N CYS A 364 24.70 6.97 -8.41
CA CYS A 364 24.08 6.61 -9.68
C CYS A 364 25.00 5.74 -10.55
N PHE A 365 26.30 6.07 -10.60
CA PHE A 365 27.30 5.30 -11.32
C PHE A 365 27.45 3.90 -10.74
N PHE A 366 27.65 3.78 -9.43
CA PHE A 366 27.80 2.48 -8.78
C PHE A 366 26.53 1.63 -8.86
N ALA A 367 25.34 2.22 -8.69
CA ALA A 367 24.09 1.49 -8.85
C ALA A 367 23.92 0.96 -10.28
N SER A 368 24.24 1.77 -11.29
CA SER A 368 24.19 1.36 -12.70
C SER A 368 25.21 0.28 -13.01
N PHE A 369 26.42 0.39 -12.46
CA PHE A 369 27.47 -0.61 -12.60
C PHE A 369 27.12 -1.94 -11.93
N SER A 370 26.51 -1.90 -10.73
CA SER A 370 26.01 -3.10 -10.06
C SER A 370 24.92 -3.81 -10.85
N VAL A 371 23.99 -3.08 -11.48
CA VAL A 371 22.98 -3.66 -12.38
C VAL A 371 23.63 -4.33 -13.59
N ILE A 372 24.63 -3.70 -14.20
CA ILE A 372 25.38 -4.28 -15.33
C ILE A 372 26.08 -5.57 -14.90
N LEU A 373 26.77 -5.57 -13.76
CA LEU A 373 27.45 -6.77 -13.24
C LEU A 373 26.47 -7.90 -12.91
N LEU A 374 25.29 -7.58 -12.35
CA LEU A 374 24.25 -8.56 -12.07
C LEU A 374 23.68 -9.19 -13.35
N LEU A 375 23.49 -8.39 -14.40
CA LEU A 375 22.99 -8.87 -15.68
C LEU A 375 24.04 -9.69 -16.46
N ILE A 376 25.32 -9.32 -16.38
CA ILE A 376 26.42 -10.06 -17.04
C ILE A 376 26.71 -11.38 -16.31
N SER A 377 26.60 -11.41 -14.99
CA SER A 377 26.95 -12.59 -14.18
C SER A 377 25.89 -13.69 -14.18
N GLY A 378 24.66 -13.42 -14.65
CA GLY A 378 23.60 -14.42 -14.78
C GLY A 378 23.18 -15.08 -13.45
N LEU A 379 23.46 -14.46 -12.30
CA LEU A 379 23.23 -15.04 -10.97
C LEU A 379 21.86 -14.63 -10.40
N PRO A 380 21.05 -15.57 -9.89
CA PRO A 380 19.73 -15.26 -9.32
C PRO A 380 19.86 -14.47 -8.00
N LEU A 381 19.13 -13.35 -7.90
CA LEU A 381 19.17 -12.32 -6.85
C LEU A 381 18.69 -12.75 -5.45
N ARG A 382 18.70 -14.04 -5.13
CA ARG A 382 17.86 -14.57 -4.06
C ARG A 382 18.36 -14.32 -2.63
N HIS A 383 19.60 -13.85 -2.39
CA HIS A 383 20.13 -13.81 -1.02
C HIS A 383 21.24 -12.78 -0.69
N ARG A 384 21.21 -11.52 -1.18
CA ARG A 384 22.23 -10.54 -0.74
C ARG A 384 21.70 -9.11 -0.54
N SER A 385 22.05 -8.53 0.61
CA SER A 385 21.86 -7.11 0.93
C SER A 385 23.15 -6.36 0.65
N PHE A 386 23.11 -5.34 -0.22
CA PHE A 386 24.23 -4.44 -0.46
C PHE A 386 24.18 -3.29 0.54
N TYR A 387 25.27 -3.07 1.27
CA TYR A 387 25.41 -1.93 2.16
C TYR A 387 26.43 -0.96 1.56
N VAL A 388 25.99 0.26 1.23
CA VAL A 388 26.85 1.34 0.77
C VAL A 388 26.92 2.35 1.91
N GLY A 389 28.05 2.37 2.62
CA GLY A 389 28.33 3.36 3.65
C GLY A 389 29.31 4.41 3.13
N SER A 390 29.00 5.70 3.34
CA SER A 390 29.96 6.79 3.14
C SER A 390 30.52 7.21 4.50
N HIS A 391 31.85 7.19 4.65
CA HIS A 391 32.58 7.93 5.68
C HIS A 391 33.57 8.87 5.01
N SER A 392 33.97 9.94 5.70
CA SER A 392 34.51 11.18 5.14
C SER A 392 35.66 11.06 4.14
N ASP A 393 36.37 9.94 4.07
CA ASP A 393 37.58 9.82 3.25
C ASP A 393 37.64 8.60 2.31
N TYR A 394 36.67 7.66 2.34
CA TYR A 394 36.61 6.54 1.38
C TYR A 394 35.17 6.01 1.16
N VAL A 395 34.89 5.54 -0.06
CA VAL A 395 33.73 4.70 -0.40
C VAL A 395 34.21 3.27 -0.56
N GLY A 396 33.88 2.40 0.39
CA GLY A 396 34.18 0.97 0.35
C GLY A 396 32.92 0.13 0.15
N ILE A 397 33.02 -0.93 -0.66
CA ILE A 397 31.96 -1.95 -0.80
C ILE A 397 32.45 -3.19 -0.04
N SER A 398 31.77 -3.57 1.04
CA SER A 398 32.04 -4.82 1.73
C SER A 398 31.03 -5.91 1.33
N TYR A 399 31.55 -7.11 1.07
CA TYR A 399 30.80 -8.28 0.68
C TYR A 399 30.58 -9.15 1.94
N ILE A 400 29.34 -9.32 2.38
CA ILE A 400 29.04 -10.24 3.49
C ILE A 400 28.12 -11.33 2.96
N ASN A 401 28.61 -12.57 2.99
CA ASN A 401 27.84 -13.75 2.63
C ASN A 401 27.01 -14.19 3.85
N SER A 402 25.74 -14.57 3.65
CA SER A 402 24.86 -14.99 4.76
C SER A 402 25.33 -16.24 5.51
N SER A 403 26.27 -17.00 4.94
CA SER A 403 26.95 -18.12 5.59
C SER A 403 28.03 -17.68 6.61
N GLU A 404 28.56 -16.46 6.51
CA GLU A 404 29.59 -15.94 7.44
C GLU A 404 29.00 -15.25 8.66
N LEU A 405 27.76 -14.76 8.58
CA LEU A 405 27.03 -14.18 9.71
C LEU A 405 26.77 -15.18 10.85
N GLN A 406 26.76 -16.49 10.55
CA GLN A 406 26.70 -17.53 11.59
C GLN A 406 28.06 -17.82 12.24
N GLN A 407 29.19 -17.54 11.58
CA GLN A 407 30.53 -17.66 12.16
C GLN A 407 31.00 -16.39 12.88
N TYR A 408 30.50 -15.21 12.50
CA TYR A 408 30.90 -13.94 13.13
C TYR A 408 30.41 -13.81 14.59
N ASN A 409 29.32 -14.51 14.96
CA ASN A 409 28.87 -14.59 16.36
C ASN A 409 29.69 -15.60 17.20
N ALA A 410 30.69 -16.26 16.62
CA ALA A 410 31.52 -17.26 17.29
C ALA A 410 33.02 -17.04 16.99
N GLY A 411 33.59 -16.00 17.61
CA GLY A 411 35.03 -15.97 17.91
C GLY A 411 35.87 -14.99 17.08
N HIS A 412 36.65 -14.20 17.81
CA HIS A 412 37.70 -13.31 17.31
C HIS A 412 38.62 -13.98 16.27
N ARG A 413 38.76 -13.33 15.10
CA ARG A 413 40.05 -13.16 14.40
C ARG A 413 39.93 -12.12 13.29
N THR A 414 40.85 -11.16 13.34
CA THR A 414 41.21 -10.21 12.28
C THR A 414 41.72 -10.96 11.05
N LEU A 415 41.21 -10.64 9.88
CA LEU A 415 41.88 -10.92 8.61
C LEU A 415 41.63 -9.75 7.66
N ASP A 416 42.70 -8.97 7.45
CA ASP A 416 42.85 -8.05 6.35
C ASP A 416 42.84 -8.83 5.04
N VAL A 417 41.99 -8.42 4.09
CA VAL A 417 42.26 -8.66 2.66
C VAL A 417 41.92 -7.39 1.89
N VAL A 418 42.99 -6.77 1.40
CA VAL A 418 43.01 -5.72 0.39
C VAL A 418 42.73 -6.36 -0.97
N VAL A 419 41.67 -5.96 -1.66
CA VAL A 419 41.62 -5.70 -3.12
C VAL A 419 40.60 -4.59 -3.37
#